data_AF-A0A7W7GUI3-F1
#
_entry.id   AF-A0A7W7GUI3-F1
#
_cell.length_a   1.000
_cell.length_b   1.000
_cell.length_c   1.000
_cell.angle_alpha   90.00
_cell.angle_beta   90.00
_cell.angle_gamma   90.00
#
_symmetry.space_group_name_H-M   'P 1'
#
loop_
_entity.id
_entity.type
_entity.pdbx_description
1 polymer ?
#
loop_
_entity_poly.entity_id
_entity_poly.type
_entity_poly.pdbx_seq_one_letter_code
_entity_poly.pdbx_strand_id
1 'polypeptide(L)'
;MAVSLGFVLAAVVVLVAPSPASWRAGRRLGRLAKSWLRPGAGRTRGLSDRQTRALVAVFAGVAVFVLVGGWWGVPLGLSAGIGAERYLRRQEPAAVRKERAEVLTDLPLGADLLGAALRAGAPVDRAAAAVADALGGPLGARLRRTARSLRLGGTPAEGWAHLADVAAADRLVSAAVRSSASGGALAGALERLADDLRAAASAAAEARAERAGVLVVVPLGGCFLPAFLLVGVVPALVAMLGGVL
;
A
#
# COMPACT_ATOMS: atom_id res chain seq x y z
N MET A 1 -4.89 -20.54 38.66
CA MET A 1 -5.29 -19.14 38.37
C MET A 1 -4.28 -18.36 37.52
N ALA A 2 -2.97 -18.66 37.54
CA ALA A 2 -1.99 -17.99 36.67
C ALA A 2 -2.08 -18.37 35.17
N VAL A 3 -2.60 -19.56 34.86
CA VAL A 3 -2.74 -20.06 33.47
C VAL A 3 -3.80 -19.28 32.67
N SER A 4 -4.80 -18.73 33.35
CA SER A 4 -5.91 -17.98 32.73
C SER A 4 -5.47 -16.61 32.21
N LEU A 5 -4.48 -15.97 32.85
CA LEU A 5 -3.97 -14.65 32.44
C LEU A 5 -3.13 -14.73 31.16
N GLY A 6 -2.37 -15.82 30.99
CA GLY A 6 -1.56 -16.06 29.80
C GLY A 6 -2.40 -16.34 28.54
N PHE A 7 -3.53 -17.04 28.70
CA PHE A 7 -4.43 -17.38 27.59
C PHE A 7 -5.17 -16.14 27.05
N VAL A 8 -5.54 -15.21 27.93
CA VAL A 8 -6.19 -13.95 27.56
C VAL A 8 -5.22 -13.01 26.85
N LEU A 9 -3.97 -12.91 27.29
CA LEU A 9 -2.92 -12.14 26.60
C LEU A 9 -2.61 -12.71 25.20
N ALA A 10 -2.55 -14.04 25.07
CA ALA A 10 -2.34 -14.69 23.78
C ALA A 10 -3.52 -14.47 22.81
N ALA A 11 -4.77 -14.56 23.30
CA ALA A 11 -5.96 -14.29 22.50
C ALA A 11 -6.04 -12.82 22.03
N VAL A 12 -5.65 -11.88 22.88
CA VAL A 12 -5.60 -10.44 22.53
C VAL A 12 -4.51 -10.16 21.48
N VAL A 13 -3.34 -10.79 21.58
CA VAL A 13 -2.27 -10.64 20.58
C VAL A 13 -2.69 -11.24 19.23
N VAL A 14 -3.44 -12.34 19.22
CA VAL A 14 -3.97 -12.97 17.98
C VAL A 14 -5.10 -12.15 17.36
N LEU A 15 -5.94 -11.47 18.15
CA LEU A 15 -6.99 -10.59 17.63
C LEU A 15 -6.45 -9.23 17.14
N VAL A 16 -5.37 -8.74 17.77
CA VAL A 16 -4.70 -7.48 17.41
C VAL A 16 -3.68 -7.67 16.29
N ALA A 17 -3.18 -8.88 16.07
CA ALA A 17 -2.39 -9.21 14.89
C ALA A 17 -3.30 -9.13 13.65
N PRO A 18 -3.11 -8.14 12.75
CA PRO A 18 -3.96 -8.01 11.58
C PRO A 18 -3.83 -9.27 10.74
N SER A 19 -4.88 -10.09 10.71
CA SER A 19 -4.92 -11.32 9.92
C SER A 19 -4.49 -11.02 8.47
N PRO A 20 -3.36 -11.57 7.99
CA PRO A 20 -2.82 -11.25 6.66
C PRO A 20 -3.64 -11.89 5.51
N ALA A 21 -4.79 -12.48 5.83
CA ALA A 21 -5.66 -13.23 4.92
C ALA A 21 -6.65 -12.34 4.16
N SER A 22 -7.19 -11.28 4.78
CA SER A 22 -8.15 -10.38 4.10
C SER A 22 -7.50 -9.51 3.01
N TRP A 23 -6.16 -9.43 3.01
CA TRP A 23 -5.38 -8.66 2.03
C TRP A 23 -5.13 -9.40 0.70
N ARG A 24 -5.28 -10.73 0.66
CA ARG A 24 -4.92 -11.55 -0.52
C ARG A 24 -6.10 -11.80 -1.46
N ALA A 25 -7.32 -11.89 -0.96
CA ALA A 25 -8.51 -12.18 -1.77
C ALA A 25 -8.91 -11.01 -2.71
N GLY A 26 -8.75 -9.76 -2.26
CA GLY A 26 -9.13 -8.58 -3.07
C GLY A 26 -8.23 -8.27 -4.27
N ARG A 27 -6.99 -8.80 -4.32
CA ARG A 27 -6.00 -8.44 -5.36
C ARG A 27 -6.01 -9.33 -6.60
N ARG A 28 -6.62 -10.52 -6.54
CA ARG A 28 -6.73 -11.43 -7.70
C ARG A 28 -8.02 -11.17 -8.49
N LEU A 29 -9.13 -10.88 -7.81
CA LEU A 29 -10.40 -10.52 -8.48
C LEU A 29 -10.36 -9.11 -9.13
N GLY A 30 -9.61 -8.18 -8.53
CA GLY A 30 -9.45 -6.82 -9.11
C GLY A 30 -8.62 -6.75 -10.39
N ARG A 31 -7.84 -7.80 -10.73
CA ARG A 31 -7.03 -7.83 -11.96
C ARG A 31 -7.78 -8.37 -13.18
N LEU A 32 -8.80 -9.19 -12.98
CA LEU A 32 -9.68 -9.67 -14.06
C LEU A 32 -10.89 -8.76 -14.28
N ALA A 33 -11.36 -8.06 -13.24
CA ALA A 33 -12.47 -7.10 -13.38
C ALA A 33 -12.06 -5.76 -14.01
N LYS A 34 -10.77 -5.39 -13.98
CA LYS A 34 -10.29 -4.08 -14.49
C LYS A 34 -10.15 -4.05 -16.02
N SER A 35 -10.15 -5.20 -16.71
CA SER A 35 -10.06 -5.26 -18.18
C SER A 35 -11.41 -5.14 -18.90
N TRP A 36 -12.54 -5.34 -18.21
CA TRP A 36 -13.84 -5.48 -18.89
C TRP A 36 -14.82 -4.30 -18.72
N LEU A 37 -14.60 -3.36 -17.80
CA LEU A 37 -15.57 -2.29 -17.53
C LEU A 37 -14.91 -0.91 -17.33
N ARG A 38 -14.79 -0.15 -18.43
CA ARG A 38 -14.95 1.32 -18.40
C ARG A 38 -16.21 1.62 -19.22
N PRO A 39 -17.25 2.17 -18.59
CA PRO A 39 -17.45 3.62 -18.74
C PRO A 39 -17.83 4.33 -17.42
N GLY A 40 -17.56 5.65 -17.42
CA GLY A 40 -17.96 6.69 -16.45
C GLY A 40 -18.55 6.27 -15.11
N ALA A 41 -17.82 6.49 -14.01
CA ALA A 41 -18.39 6.47 -12.67
C ALA A 41 -18.00 7.74 -11.89
N GLY A 42 -18.87 8.74 -12.05
CA GLY A 42 -19.47 9.53 -10.97
C GLY A 42 -18.70 9.74 -9.68
N ARG A 43 -18.46 11.01 -9.40
CA ARG A 43 -18.04 11.63 -8.15
C ARG A 43 -19.03 11.33 -7.00
N THR A 44 -19.04 10.12 -6.43
CA THR A 44 -19.91 9.80 -5.27
C THR A 44 -19.33 8.69 -4.36
N ARG A 45 -18.16 8.86 -3.72
CA ARG A 45 -17.65 7.82 -2.78
C ARG A 45 -16.95 8.34 -1.52
N GLY A 46 -17.30 9.54 -1.05
CA GLY A 46 -16.70 10.14 0.16
C GLY A 46 -17.26 9.64 1.51
N LEU A 47 -18.45 9.04 1.53
CA LEU A 47 -19.18 8.73 2.78
C LEU A 47 -19.06 7.27 3.24
N SER A 48 -18.93 6.30 2.32
CA SER A 48 -18.97 4.86 2.65
C SER A 48 -17.74 4.37 3.44
N ASP A 49 -16.55 4.91 3.14
CA ASP A 49 -15.28 4.50 3.76
C ASP A 49 -15.18 4.96 5.24
N ARG A 50 -15.84 6.07 5.62
CA ARG A 50 -15.95 6.49 7.02
C ARG A 50 -16.89 5.59 7.82
N GLN A 51 -18.03 5.20 7.24
CA GLN A 51 -19.02 4.35 7.90
C GLN A 51 -18.49 2.92 8.10
N THR A 52 -17.80 2.33 7.12
CA THR A 52 -17.18 1.00 7.29
C THR A 52 -16.09 1.00 8.36
N ARG A 53 -15.28 2.06 8.41
CA ARG A 53 -14.24 2.24 9.43
C ARG A 53 -14.80 2.41 10.84
N ALA A 54 -15.87 3.20 10.99
CA ALA A 54 -16.55 3.37 12.26
C ALA A 54 -17.18 2.06 12.74
N LEU A 55 -17.84 1.31 11.86
CA LEU A 55 -18.44 0.02 12.19
C LEU A 55 -17.41 -1.02 12.62
N VAL A 56 -16.25 -1.11 11.95
CA VAL A 56 -15.17 -2.04 12.34
C VAL A 56 -14.55 -1.65 13.68
N ALA A 57 -14.35 -0.36 13.96
CA ALA A 57 -13.84 0.12 15.25
C ALA A 57 -14.80 -0.16 16.40
N VAL A 58 -16.11 0.05 16.17
CA VAL A 58 -17.16 -0.27 17.15
C VAL A 58 -17.24 -1.77 17.41
N PHE A 59 -17.23 -2.60 16.36
CA PHE A 59 -17.26 -4.06 16.53
C PHE A 59 -16.03 -4.61 17.24
N ALA A 60 -14.84 -4.08 16.95
CA ALA A 60 -13.61 -4.47 17.66
C ALA A 60 -13.65 -4.04 19.14
N GLY A 61 -14.15 -2.83 19.43
CA GLY A 61 -14.34 -2.36 20.81
C GLY A 61 -15.34 -3.20 21.60
N VAL A 62 -16.45 -3.57 20.97
CA VAL A 62 -17.49 -4.44 21.57
C VAL A 62 -16.96 -5.86 21.79
N ALA A 63 -16.22 -6.43 20.84
CA ALA A 63 -15.63 -7.76 21.00
C ALA A 63 -14.63 -7.82 22.17
N VAL A 64 -13.79 -6.79 22.35
CA VAL A 64 -12.86 -6.70 23.49
C VAL A 64 -13.61 -6.49 24.80
N PHE A 65 -14.67 -5.68 24.80
CA PHE A 65 -15.52 -5.45 25.97
C PHE A 65 -16.20 -6.75 26.44
N VAL A 66 -16.73 -7.55 25.50
CA VAL A 66 -17.42 -8.81 25.76
C VAL A 66 -16.45 -9.91 26.22
N LEU A 67 -15.22 -9.95 25.71
CA LEU A 67 -14.22 -10.97 26.10
C LEU A 67 -13.60 -10.74 27.48
N VAL A 68 -13.46 -9.48 27.93
CA VAL A 68 -12.69 -9.17 29.15
C VAL A 68 -13.55 -9.17 30.41
N GLY A 69 -14.87 -8.94 30.32
CA GLY A 69 -15.84 -9.15 31.40
C GLY A 69 -15.46 -8.61 32.78
N GLY A 70 -15.95 -7.41 33.13
CA GLY A 70 -15.78 -6.82 34.47
C GLY A 70 -15.74 -5.28 34.45
N TRP A 71 -15.70 -4.64 35.63
CA TRP A 71 -15.68 -3.17 35.77
C TRP A 71 -14.50 -2.49 35.03
N TRP A 72 -13.39 -3.21 34.83
CA TRP A 72 -12.22 -2.74 34.07
C TRP A 72 -12.42 -2.77 32.54
N GLY A 73 -13.48 -3.40 32.03
CA GLY A 73 -13.78 -3.45 30.59
C GLY A 73 -14.18 -2.10 29.99
N VAL A 74 -14.80 -1.22 30.79
CA VAL A 74 -15.23 0.11 30.35
C VAL A 74 -14.04 1.03 29.98
N PRO A 75 -13.02 1.24 30.85
CA PRO A 75 -11.89 2.10 30.50
C PRO A 75 -11.00 1.50 29.39
N LEU A 76 -10.85 0.18 29.32
CA LEU A 76 -10.06 -0.50 28.27
C LEU A 76 -10.76 -0.47 26.89
N GLY A 77 -12.08 -0.63 26.85
CA GLY A 77 -12.86 -0.48 25.62
C GLY A 77 -12.86 0.95 25.09
N LEU A 78 -12.96 1.95 25.98
CA LEU A 78 -12.95 3.36 25.60
C LEU A 78 -11.57 3.80 25.07
N SER A 79 -10.50 3.37 25.72
CA SER A 79 -9.12 3.66 25.28
C SER A 79 -8.76 2.92 23.98
N ALA A 80 -9.23 1.69 23.79
CA ALA A 80 -9.10 0.97 22.51
C ALA A 80 -9.90 1.64 21.38
N GLY A 81 -11.12 2.12 21.65
CA GLY A 81 -11.94 2.85 20.68
C GLY A 81 -11.31 4.19 20.27
N ILE A 82 -10.85 4.98 21.23
CA ILE A 82 -10.16 6.26 20.98
C ILE A 82 -8.82 6.02 20.28
N GLY A 83 -8.07 4.99 20.70
CA GLY A 83 -6.81 4.59 20.07
C GLY A 83 -7.00 4.15 18.61
N ALA A 84 -8.03 3.34 18.35
CA ALA A 84 -8.39 2.91 17.02
C ALA A 84 -8.84 4.09 16.15
N GLU A 85 -9.69 4.98 16.65
CA GLU A 85 -10.13 6.15 15.90
C GLU A 85 -8.98 7.11 15.58
N ARG A 86 -8.07 7.34 16.54
CA ARG A 86 -6.91 8.22 16.34
C ARG A 86 -5.88 7.60 15.39
N TYR A 87 -5.68 6.28 15.45
CA TYR A 87 -4.82 5.53 14.53
C TYR A 87 -5.40 5.50 13.11
N LEU A 88 -6.72 5.33 12.99
CA LEU A 88 -7.41 5.25 11.71
C LEU A 88 -7.62 6.63 11.05
N ARG A 89 -7.69 7.70 11.86
CA ARG A 89 -7.57 9.11 11.38
C ARG A 89 -6.17 9.44 10.87
N ARG A 90 -5.13 8.83 11.44
CA ARG A 90 -3.74 8.99 10.97
C ARG A 90 -3.46 8.20 9.68
N GLN A 91 -4.25 7.19 9.36
CA GLN A 91 -4.12 6.51 8.07
C GLN A 91 -4.70 7.38 6.95
N GLU A 92 -3.83 7.74 5.99
CA GLU A 92 -4.23 8.40 4.75
C GLU A 92 -5.50 7.73 4.18
N PRO A 93 -6.48 8.51 3.69
CA PRO A 93 -7.70 7.95 3.14
C PRO A 93 -7.37 6.87 2.10
N ALA A 94 -8.00 5.69 2.22
CA ALA A 94 -7.73 4.56 1.33
C ALA A 94 -7.88 4.93 -0.16
N ALA A 95 -8.73 5.92 -0.47
CA ALA A 95 -8.87 6.51 -1.79
C ALA A 95 -7.58 7.19 -2.30
N VAL A 96 -6.93 8.03 -1.49
CA VAL A 96 -5.68 8.74 -1.85
C VAL A 96 -4.54 7.73 -2.01
N ARG A 97 -4.46 6.73 -1.12
CA ARG A 97 -3.48 5.65 -1.24
C ARG A 97 -3.69 4.83 -2.51
N LYS A 98 -4.94 4.55 -2.88
CA LYS A 98 -5.27 3.82 -4.11
C LYS A 98 -4.91 4.65 -5.34
N GLU A 99 -5.25 5.93 -5.36
CA GLU A 99 -4.90 6.84 -6.46
C GLU A 99 -3.38 6.94 -6.64
N ARG A 100 -2.62 7.16 -5.56
CA ARG A 100 -1.15 7.15 -5.59
C ARG A 100 -0.57 5.84 -6.09
N ALA A 101 -1.13 4.70 -5.64
CA ALA A 101 -0.68 3.40 -6.10
C ALA A 101 -0.95 3.19 -7.60
N GLU A 102 -2.08 3.68 -8.12
CA GLU A 102 -2.38 3.65 -9.55
C GLU A 102 -1.40 4.53 -10.33
N VAL A 103 -1.12 5.76 -9.87
CA VAL A 103 -0.10 6.62 -10.49
C VAL A 103 1.27 5.95 -10.54
N LEU A 104 1.72 5.36 -9.44
CA LEU A 104 3.01 4.67 -9.36
C LEU A 104 3.08 3.44 -10.27
N THR A 105 1.95 2.76 -10.49
CA THR A 105 1.89 1.58 -11.37
C THR A 105 2.01 1.98 -12.84
N ASP A 106 1.39 3.10 -13.22
CA ASP A 106 1.35 3.58 -14.60
C ASP A 106 2.57 4.45 -14.97
N LEU A 107 3.35 4.90 -13.97
CA LEU A 107 4.50 5.78 -14.14
C LEU A 107 5.60 5.24 -15.08
N PRO A 108 6.04 3.96 -14.99
CA PRO A 108 7.08 3.43 -15.88
C PRO A 108 6.62 3.45 -17.33
N LEU A 109 5.39 2.99 -17.59
CA LEU A 109 4.78 3.00 -18.93
C LEU A 109 4.63 4.44 -19.45
N GLY A 110 4.24 5.38 -18.60
CA GLY A 110 4.17 6.79 -18.98
C GLY A 110 5.52 7.40 -19.33
N ALA A 111 6.57 7.06 -18.58
CA ALA A 111 7.93 7.50 -18.87
C ALA A 111 8.45 6.92 -20.20
N ASP A 112 8.19 5.64 -20.47
CA ASP A 112 8.52 4.98 -21.74
C ASP A 112 7.83 5.64 -22.94
N LEU A 113 6.52 5.84 -22.84
CA LEU A 113 5.73 6.44 -23.93
C LEU A 113 6.15 7.89 -24.18
N LEU A 114 6.44 8.65 -23.13
CA LEU A 114 7.00 10.00 -23.25
C LEU A 114 8.39 9.97 -23.90
N GLY A 115 9.27 9.07 -23.46
CA GLY A 115 10.60 8.89 -24.05
C GLY A 115 10.54 8.54 -25.53
N ALA A 116 9.70 7.58 -25.89
CA ALA A 116 9.47 7.16 -27.28
C ALA A 116 8.92 8.29 -28.16
N ALA A 117 7.93 9.06 -27.66
CA ALA A 117 7.37 10.18 -28.38
C ALA A 117 8.41 11.30 -28.61
N LEU A 118 9.22 11.61 -27.61
CA LEU A 118 10.29 12.60 -27.73
C LEU A 118 11.41 12.14 -28.67
N ARG A 119 11.77 10.84 -28.66
CA ARG A 119 12.70 10.26 -29.64
C ARG A 119 12.18 10.32 -31.06
N ALA A 120 10.88 10.17 -31.25
CA ALA A 120 10.22 10.36 -32.54
C ALA A 120 10.17 11.84 -32.98
N GLY A 121 10.73 12.77 -32.19
CA GLY A 121 10.79 14.20 -32.50
C GLY A 121 9.54 14.98 -32.10
N ALA A 122 8.61 14.38 -31.33
CA ALA A 122 7.43 15.11 -30.88
C ALA A 122 7.82 16.20 -29.85
N PRO A 123 7.21 17.40 -29.90
CA PRO A 123 7.43 18.41 -28.89
C PRO A 123 6.81 17.97 -27.54
N VAL A 124 7.42 18.42 -26.44
CA VAL A 124 7.13 17.93 -25.06
C VAL A 124 5.66 18.07 -24.68
N ASP A 125 5.03 19.17 -25.08
CA ASP A 125 3.63 19.45 -24.81
C ASP A 125 2.68 18.49 -25.55
N ARG A 126 2.99 18.15 -26.82
CA ARG A 126 2.22 17.17 -27.59
C ARG A 126 2.47 15.75 -27.14
N ALA A 127 3.71 15.41 -26.80
CA ALA A 127 4.06 14.12 -26.22
C ALA A 127 3.28 13.90 -24.91
N ALA A 128 3.30 14.88 -23.99
CA ALA A 128 2.54 14.80 -22.74
C ALA A 128 1.02 14.69 -22.95
N ALA A 129 0.46 15.39 -23.95
CA ALA A 129 -0.96 15.26 -24.29
C ALA A 129 -1.30 13.86 -24.84
N ALA A 130 -0.51 13.35 -25.77
CA ALA A 130 -0.73 12.03 -26.38
C ALA A 130 -0.63 10.90 -25.34
N VAL A 131 0.37 10.97 -24.45
CA VAL A 131 0.53 9.98 -23.36
C VAL A 131 -0.59 10.12 -22.32
N ALA A 132 -1.06 11.33 -22.05
CA ALA A 132 -2.21 11.57 -21.18
C ALA A 132 -3.50 10.94 -21.71
N ASP A 133 -3.70 10.94 -23.03
CA ASP A 133 -4.84 10.31 -23.69
C ASP A 133 -4.70 8.78 -23.74
N ALA A 134 -3.49 8.27 -23.96
CA ALA A 134 -3.22 6.83 -23.97
C ALA A 134 -3.41 6.17 -22.60
N LEU A 135 -2.90 6.77 -21.52
CA LEU A 135 -2.99 6.21 -20.16
C LEU A 135 -4.36 6.44 -19.51
N GLY A 136 -4.89 7.66 -19.64
CA GLY A 136 -6.00 8.13 -18.82
C GLY A 136 -5.73 8.00 -17.32
N GLY A 137 -6.79 7.83 -16.51
CA GLY A 137 -6.66 7.65 -15.07
C GLY A 137 -6.02 8.85 -14.34
N PRO A 138 -5.54 8.66 -13.10
CA PRO A 138 -4.95 9.74 -12.31
C PRO A 138 -3.65 10.30 -12.89
N LEU A 139 -2.78 9.44 -13.44
CA LEU A 139 -1.52 9.88 -14.07
C LEU A 139 -1.78 10.64 -15.37
N GLY A 140 -2.67 10.14 -16.24
CA GLY A 140 -3.06 10.84 -17.46
C GLY A 140 -3.73 12.17 -17.19
N ALA A 141 -4.54 12.29 -16.13
CA ALA A 141 -5.11 13.58 -15.73
C ALA A 141 -4.04 14.62 -15.34
N ARG A 142 -2.96 14.19 -14.68
CA ARG A 142 -1.83 15.06 -14.30
C ARG A 142 -1.00 15.45 -15.52
N LEU A 143 -0.66 14.49 -16.38
CA LEU A 143 0.06 14.75 -17.64
C LEU A 143 -0.72 15.68 -18.58
N ARG A 144 -2.05 15.59 -18.59
CA ARG A 144 -2.92 16.50 -19.35
C ARG A 144 -2.83 17.94 -18.85
N ARG A 145 -2.72 18.14 -17.54
CA ARG A 145 -2.51 19.48 -16.95
C ARG A 145 -1.11 19.99 -17.27
N THR A 146 -0.09 19.14 -17.20
CA THR A 146 1.27 19.45 -17.63
C THR A 146 1.31 19.89 -19.09
N ALA A 147 0.72 19.11 -19.99
CA ALA A 147 0.62 19.44 -21.41
C ALA A 147 -0.06 20.80 -21.63
N ARG A 148 -1.17 21.07 -20.92
CA ARG A 148 -1.88 22.35 -21.01
C ARG A 148 -1.03 23.52 -20.51
N SER A 149 -0.36 23.36 -19.38
CA SER A 149 0.52 24.40 -18.82
C SER A 149 1.66 24.73 -19.77
N LEU A 150 2.32 23.72 -20.35
CA LEU A 150 3.40 23.91 -21.32
C LEU A 150 2.90 24.57 -22.61
N ARG A 151 1.70 24.22 -23.08
CA ARG A 151 1.06 24.86 -24.26
C ARG A 151 0.73 26.33 -24.05
N LEU A 152 0.44 26.73 -22.81
CA LEU A 152 0.16 28.11 -22.45
C LEU A 152 1.46 28.93 -22.23
N GLY A 153 2.63 28.35 -22.50
CA GLY A 153 3.92 29.01 -22.28
C GLY A 153 4.40 28.99 -20.83
N GLY A 154 3.78 28.18 -19.97
CA GLY A 154 4.23 28.00 -18.59
C GLY A 154 5.65 27.44 -18.54
N THR A 155 6.39 27.82 -17.51
CA THR A 155 7.76 27.33 -17.33
C THR A 155 7.78 25.81 -17.15
N PRO A 156 8.88 25.12 -17.49
CA PRO A 156 9.02 23.69 -17.23
C PRO A 156 8.74 23.33 -15.76
N ALA A 157 9.19 24.16 -14.81
CA ALA A 157 8.94 23.94 -13.39
C ALA A 157 7.44 23.96 -13.06
N GLU A 158 6.68 24.91 -13.60
CA GLU A 158 5.23 25.00 -13.41
C GLU A 158 4.47 23.88 -14.13
N GLY A 159 4.87 23.54 -15.35
CA GLY A 159 4.23 22.48 -16.12
C GLY A 159 4.34 21.13 -15.44
N TRP A 160 5.50 20.81 -14.87
CA TRP A 160 5.75 19.53 -14.21
C TRP A 160 5.38 19.51 -12.72
N ALA A 161 5.00 20.65 -12.12
CA ALA A 161 4.60 20.74 -10.71
C ALA A 161 3.44 19.80 -10.34
N HIS A 162 2.57 19.47 -11.29
CA HIS A 162 1.46 18.53 -11.09
C HIS A 162 1.88 17.06 -10.87
N LEU A 163 3.16 16.74 -11.07
CA LEU A 163 3.75 15.43 -10.74
C LEU A 163 4.66 15.48 -9.51
N ALA A 164 4.96 16.66 -8.96
CA ALA A 164 5.90 16.83 -7.85
C ALA A 164 5.40 16.26 -6.50
N ASP A 165 4.11 15.94 -6.39
CA ASP A 165 3.54 15.26 -5.22
C ASP A 165 3.82 13.74 -5.21
N VAL A 166 4.42 13.21 -6.28
CA VAL A 166 4.79 11.80 -6.43
C VAL A 166 6.30 11.67 -6.31
N ALA A 167 6.78 11.20 -5.17
CA ALA A 167 8.22 11.03 -4.93
C ALA A 167 8.95 10.22 -6.02
N ALA A 168 8.29 9.23 -6.62
CA ALA A 168 8.87 8.46 -7.73
C ALA A 168 9.01 9.25 -9.04
N ALA A 169 8.26 10.34 -9.19
CA ALA A 169 8.31 11.24 -10.34
C ALA A 169 9.28 12.41 -10.14
N ASP A 170 9.89 12.60 -8.96
CA ASP A 170 10.85 13.70 -8.72
C ASP A 170 12.05 13.65 -9.67
N ARG A 171 12.56 12.44 -9.94
CA ARG A 171 13.63 12.25 -10.93
C ARG A 171 13.18 12.67 -12.34
N LEU A 172 11.93 12.40 -12.69
CA LEU A 172 11.33 12.81 -13.96
C LEU A 172 11.18 14.33 -14.02
N VAL A 173 10.60 14.96 -13.00
CA VAL A 173 10.41 16.42 -12.92
C VAL A 173 11.76 17.12 -13.00
N SER A 174 12.75 16.67 -12.23
CA SER A 174 14.09 17.26 -12.23
C SER A 174 14.81 17.09 -13.58
N ALA A 175 14.66 15.94 -14.24
CA ALA A 175 15.17 15.73 -15.59
C ALA A 175 14.46 16.63 -16.61
N ALA A 176 13.15 16.78 -16.50
CA ALA A 176 12.36 17.63 -17.38
C ALA A 176 12.69 19.12 -17.23
N VAL A 177 12.96 19.58 -16.01
CA VAL A 177 13.42 20.96 -15.75
C VAL A 177 14.83 21.18 -16.30
N ARG A 178 15.78 20.28 -16.02
CA ARG A 178 17.18 20.40 -16.48
C ARG A 178 17.34 20.25 -18.00
N SER A 179 16.54 19.38 -18.61
CA SER A 179 16.62 19.06 -20.04
C SER A 179 15.55 19.78 -20.88
N SER A 180 14.87 20.79 -20.31
CA SER A 180 13.78 21.51 -20.97
C SER A 180 14.18 22.16 -22.30
N ALA A 181 15.46 22.51 -22.46
CA ALA A 181 16.00 23.08 -23.70
C ALA A 181 16.29 22.03 -24.80
N SER A 182 16.31 20.72 -24.48
CA SER A 182 16.62 19.65 -25.44
C SER A 182 15.73 18.42 -25.25
N GLY A 183 14.80 18.22 -26.20
CA GLY A 183 13.91 17.06 -26.22
C GLY A 183 14.62 15.71 -26.27
N GLY A 184 15.77 15.63 -26.96
CA GLY A 184 16.59 14.41 -27.03
C GLY A 184 17.26 14.08 -25.68
N ALA A 185 17.77 15.09 -24.97
CA ALA A 185 18.33 14.90 -23.63
C ALA A 185 17.25 14.46 -22.62
N LEU A 186 16.03 15.00 -22.76
CA LEU A 186 14.88 14.58 -21.97
C LEU A 186 14.46 13.14 -22.29
N ALA A 187 14.43 12.76 -23.57
CA ALA A 187 14.09 11.39 -23.98
C ALA A 187 15.05 10.35 -23.37
N GLY A 188 16.36 10.59 -23.46
CA GLY A 188 17.35 9.69 -22.85
C GLY A 188 17.27 9.64 -21.32
N ALA A 189 16.85 10.72 -20.66
CA ALA A 189 16.63 10.72 -19.22
C ALA A 189 15.38 9.92 -18.80
N LEU A 190 14.30 10.00 -19.59
CA LEU A 190 13.05 9.28 -19.34
C LEU A 190 13.19 7.77 -19.50
N GLU A 191 14.01 7.31 -20.44
CA GLU A 191 14.27 5.88 -20.61
C GLU A 191 15.08 5.29 -19.48
N ARG A 192 16.17 5.96 -19.07
CA ARG A 192 16.92 5.57 -17.86
C ARG A 192 16.00 5.50 -16.65
N LEU A 193 15.07 6.47 -16.53
CA LEU A 193 14.09 6.46 -15.46
C LEU A 193 13.09 5.31 -15.58
N ALA A 194 12.63 4.97 -16.78
CA ALA A 194 11.74 3.82 -16.98
C ALA A 194 12.43 2.50 -16.64
N ASP A 195 13.70 2.33 -17.03
CA ASP A 195 14.51 1.16 -16.70
C ASP A 195 14.77 1.06 -15.18
N ASP A 196 15.13 2.18 -14.52
CA ASP A 196 15.26 2.27 -13.07
C ASP A 196 13.95 1.83 -12.36
N LEU A 197 12.80 2.31 -12.83
CA LEU A 197 11.51 1.98 -12.25
C LEU A 197 11.13 0.50 -12.45
N ARG A 198 11.43 -0.07 -13.63
CA ARG A 198 11.23 -1.50 -13.91
C ARG A 198 12.12 -2.37 -13.03
N ALA A 199 13.40 -2.02 -12.87
CA ALA A 199 14.33 -2.72 -12.00
C ALA A 199 13.91 -2.62 -10.52
N ALA A 200 13.43 -1.46 -10.08
CA ALA A 200 12.87 -1.32 -8.74
C ALA A 200 11.60 -2.16 -8.54
N ALA A 201 10.75 -2.26 -9.57
CA ALA A 201 9.54 -3.06 -9.53
C ALA A 201 9.84 -4.57 -9.45
N SER A 202 10.82 -5.07 -10.21
CA SER A 202 11.25 -6.47 -10.16
C SER A 202 11.88 -6.81 -8.81
N ALA A 203 12.81 -5.99 -8.32
CA ALA A 203 13.42 -6.17 -6.99
C ALA A 203 12.36 -6.17 -5.87
N ALA A 204 11.36 -5.29 -5.95
CA ALA A 204 10.26 -5.29 -4.99
C ALA A 204 9.35 -6.51 -5.12
N ALA A 205 9.22 -7.12 -6.30
CA ALA A 205 8.46 -8.36 -6.48
C ALA A 205 9.21 -9.54 -5.85
N GLU A 206 10.51 -9.62 -6.06
CA GLU A 206 11.41 -10.64 -5.50
C GLU A 206 11.43 -10.57 -3.96
N ALA A 207 11.65 -9.37 -3.39
CA ALA A 207 11.60 -9.17 -1.95
C ALA A 207 10.24 -9.56 -1.31
N ARG A 208 9.13 -9.44 -2.07
CA ARG A 208 7.81 -9.91 -1.59
C ARG A 208 7.69 -11.44 -1.65
N ALA A 209 8.33 -12.09 -2.61
CA ALA A 209 8.37 -13.55 -2.69
C ALA A 209 9.18 -14.15 -1.53
N GLU A 210 10.35 -13.58 -1.22
CA GLU A 210 11.18 -14.00 -0.08
C GLU A 210 10.45 -13.85 1.26
N ARG A 211 9.82 -12.69 1.49
CA ARG A 211 9.02 -12.44 2.70
C ARG A 211 7.83 -13.39 2.83
N ALA A 212 7.26 -13.83 1.71
CA ALA A 212 6.18 -14.81 1.74
C ALA A 212 6.66 -16.16 2.29
N GLY A 213 7.89 -16.58 1.98
CA GLY A 213 8.50 -17.78 2.55
C GLY A 213 8.64 -17.67 4.08
N VAL A 214 9.20 -16.56 4.57
CA VAL A 214 9.33 -16.31 6.02
C VAL A 214 7.96 -16.29 6.71
N LEU A 215 6.96 -15.64 6.11
CA LEU A 215 5.61 -15.55 6.66
C LEU A 215 4.88 -16.90 6.75
N VAL A 216 5.31 -17.93 6.01
CA VAL A 216 4.76 -19.29 6.12
C VAL A 216 5.43 -20.07 7.24
N VAL A 217 6.73 -19.86 7.47
CA VAL A 217 7.47 -20.55 8.54
C VAL A 217 7.10 -20.01 9.92
N VAL A 218 6.85 -18.70 10.06
CA VAL A 218 6.47 -18.07 11.33
C VAL A 218 5.25 -18.71 12.00
N PRO A 219 4.08 -18.90 11.34
CA PRO A 219 2.94 -19.55 11.98
C PRO A 219 3.20 -21.03 12.25
N LEU A 220 4.01 -21.71 11.42
CA LEU A 220 4.39 -23.10 11.65
C LEU A 220 5.21 -23.23 12.93
N GLY A 221 6.26 -22.41 13.08
CA GLY A 221 7.09 -22.37 14.28
C GLY A 221 6.30 -21.96 15.52
N GLY A 222 5.40 -20.97 15.38
CA GLY A 222 4.50 -20.55 16.46
C GLY A 222 3.51 -21.64 16.90
N CYS A 223 3.07 -22.52 16.00
CA CYS A 223 2.23 -23.67 16.34
C CYS A 223 3.03 -24.86 16.88
N PHE A 224 4.26 -25.06 16.40
CA PHE A 224 5.08 -26.21 16.76
C PHE A 224 5.72 -26.07 18.15
N LEU A 225 6.16 -24.86 18.49
CA LEU A 225 6.78 -24.56 19.79
C LEU A 225 5.91 -24.97 21.00
N PRO A 226 4.62 -24.58 21.11
CA PRO A 226 3.79 -24.96 22.25
C PRO A 226 3.53 -26.47 22.31
N ALA A 227 3.36 -27.13 21.16
CA ALA A 227 3.16 -28.58 21.11
C ALA A 227 4.41 -29.33 21.60
N PHE A 228 5.60 -28.94 21.15
CA PHE A 228 6.86 -29.53 21.60
C PHE A 228 7.09 -29.34 23.10
N LEU A 229 6.75 -28.16 23.62
CA LEU A 229 6.92 -27.84 25.04
C LEU A 229 6.02 -28.70 25.92
N LEU A 230 4.75 -28.88 25.54
CA LEU A 230 3.77 -29.68 26.27
C LEU A 230 4.04 -31.19 26.19
N VAL A 231 4.48 -31.69 25.03
CA VAL A 231 4.65 -33.14 24.80
C VAL A 231 6.07 -33.62 25.16
N GLY A 232 7.10 -32.84 24.87
CA GLY A 232 8.49 -33.24 25.07
C GLY A 232 9.10 -32.70 26.37
N VAL A 233 9.12 -31.38 26.51
CA VAL A 233 9.91 -30.70 27.55
C VAL A 233 9.29 -30.82 28.94
N VAL A 234 7.99 -30.54 29.08
CA VAL A 234 7.30 -30.58 30.37
C VAL A 234 7.36 -31.96 31.03
N PRO A 235 7.04 -33.08 30.33
CA PRO A 235 7.11 -34.40 30.94
C PRO A 235 8.53 -34.81 31.34
N ALA A 236 9.53 -34.46 30.51
CA ALA A 236 10.93 -34.75 30.81
C ALA A 236 11.43 -34.00 32.07
N LEU A 237 11.05 -32.73 32.23
CA LEU A 237 11.37 -31.95 33.43
C LEU A 237 10.68 -32.52 34.68
N VAL A 238 9.42 -32.94 34.56
CA VAL A 238 8.68 -33.57 35.66
C VAL A 238 9.35 -34.89 36.09
N ALA A 239 9.78 -35.73 35.13
CA ALA A 239 10.46 -36.98 35.41
C ALA A 239 11.83 -36.78 36.10
N MET A 240 12.62 -35.80 35.66
CA MET A 240 13.92 -35.46 36.27
C MET A 240 13.76 -34.89 37.68
N LEU A 241 12.82 -33.98 37.90
CA LEU A 241 12.58 -33.37 39.21
C LEU A 241 11.94 -34.35 40.20
N GLY A 242 11.04 -35.22 39.73
CA GLY A 242 10.40 -36.23 40.55
C GLY A 242 11.30 -37.41 40.92
N GLY A 243 12.42 -37.61 40.24
CA GLY A 243 13.42 -38.65 40.58
C GLY A 243 14.49 -38.20 41.58
N VAL A 244 14.54 -36.91 41.94
CA VAL A 244 15.56 -36.32 42.84
C VAL A 244 14.97 -35.92 44.19
N LEU A 245 13.63 -35.97 44.35
CA LEU A 245 12.89 -35.79 45.62
C LEU A 245 12.51 -37.14 46.22
#